data_AF-H0GZ13-F1
#
_entry.id   AF-H0GZ13-F1
#
_cell.length_a   1.000
_cell.length_b   1.000
_cell.length_c   1.000
_cell.angle_alpha   90.00
_cell.angle_beta   90.00
_cell.angle_gamma   90.00
#
_symmetry.space_group_name_H-M   'P 1'
#
loop_
_entity.id
_entity.type
_entity.pdbx_description
1 polymer ?
#
loop_
_entity_poly.entity_id
_entity_poly.type
_entity_poly.pdbx_seq_one_letter_code
_entity_poly.pdbx_strand_id
1 'polypeptide(L)'
;MSVFDRCLIPYLYHEKVWIMYINWLNKADVSDEMIVDIYKRADTFLPLDFKTLRYDFLRFLKRKYRLNNVLFNKLFNETISHFLKLWPNDISLMTEYLCMWKRHYFKNSLEQPSKEILEKQTSFTKMLEMSITNYINNQIDPEVHLQTLINDKNLSIVVVDLIKTTWLVLKNNMQTRKYFNLYQKHSIIKNSVPFWLTYYKFEKSNVNFTKLNKFIKELGVEICLPTTIMNDILTDYKTFYLTHSNIVTYEAFTIDSNTFDPILYPELKISNPQYEPTVDIKANAEWHKRTEWKEAGHIGIMTERPQISNSIIECNSRNLIQKPIILPSFRNLEKINQIKINDLYTEEFLKERKL
;
A
#
# COMPACT_ATOMS: atom_id res chain seq x y z
N MET A 1 48.21 0.09 6.60
CA MET A 1 47.05 0.96 6.84
C MET A 1 46.70 1.63 5.52
N SER A 2 45.53 1.33 4.95
CA SER A 2 45.16 1.84 3.62
C SER A 2 44.79 3.33 3.68
N VAL A 3 44.83 4.03 2.54
CA VAL A 3 44.38 5.43 2.43
C VAL A 3 42.92 5.56 2.90
N PHE A 4 42.08 4.56 2.59
CA PHE A 4 40.68 4.52 3.02
C PHE A 4 40.52 4.46 4.54
N ASP A 5 41.32 3.65 5.25
CA ASP A 5 41.24 3.59 6.71
C ASP A 5 41.57 4.95 7.36
N ARG A 6 42.49 5.73 6.75
CA ARG A 6 42.81 7.09 7.20
C ARG A 6 41.71 8.08 6.88
N CYS A 7 41.06 7.95 5.72
CA CYS A 7 39.92 8.79 5.33
C CYS A 7 38.68 8.57 6.21
N LEU A 8 38.50 7.37 6.75
CA LEU A 8 37.38 7.06 7.66
C LEU A 8 37.51 7.73 9.03
N ILE A 9 38.71 8.18 9.44
CA ILE A 9 38.90 8.86 10.73
C ILE A 9 38.16 10.21 10.77
N PRO A 10 38.37 11.15 9.83
CA PRO A 10 37.62 12.41 9.80
C PRO A 10 36.21 12.26 9.21
N TYR A 11 35.97 11.27 8.33
CA TYR A 11 34.69 11.14 7.59
C TYR A 11 33.87 9.91 8.00
N LEU A 12 33.96 9.51 9.27
CA LEU A 12 33.35 8.28 9.79
C LEU A 12 31.84 8.17 9.53
N TYR A 13 31.11 9.29 9.61
CA TYR A 13 29.65 9.32 9.43
C TYR A 13 29.21 9.56 7.98
N HIS A 14 30.13 9.74 7.04
CA HIS A 14 29.78 9.97 5.64
C HIS A 14 29.62 8.65 4.89
N GLU A 15 28.37 8.25 4.65
CA GLU A 15 28.01 6.99 3.96
C GLU A 15 28.73 6.80 2.62
N LYS A 16 28.92 7.89 1.85
CA LYS A 16 29.61 7.83 0.54
C LYS A 16 31.05 7.34 0.63
N VAL A 17 31.78 7.67 1.70
CA VAL A 17 33.19 7.26 1.86
C VAL A 17 33.27 5.74 2.08
N TRP A 18 32.36 5.19 2.89
CA TRP A 18 32.24 3.75 3.10
C TRP A 18 31.88 3.02 1.80
N ILE A 19 30.92 3.55 1.03
CA ILE A 19 30.54 2.97 -0.27
C ILE A 19 31.74 2.96 -1.23
N MET A 20 32.52 4.04 -1.30
CA MET A 20 33.74 4.09 -2.11
C MET A 20 34.77 3.05 -1.65
N TYR A 21 34.94 2.87 -0.34
CA TYR A 21 35.86 1.88 0.20
C TYR A 21 35.45 0.45 -0.16
N ILE A 22 34.18 0.11 0.05
CA ILE A 22 33.61 -1.19 -0.32
C ILE A 22 33.74 -1.46 -1.83
N ASN A 23 33.46 -0.46 -2.67
CA ASN A 23 33.61 -0.60 -4.12
C ASN A 23 35.06 -0.84 -4.54
N TRP A 24 36.02 -0.21 -3.87
CA TRP A 24 37.43 -0.47 -4.09
C TRP A 24 37.83 -1.88 -3.66
N LEU A 25 37.39 -2.35 -2.48
CA LEU A 25 37.66 -3.71 -2.01
C LEU A 25 37.10 -4.79 -2.95
N ASN A 26 35.89 -4.59 -3.47
CA ASN A 26 35.30 -5.47 -4.47
C ASN A 26 36.10 -5.52 -5.78
N LYS A 27 36.76 -4.42 -6.18
CA LYS A 27 37.62 -4.36 -7.37
C LYS A 27 39.00 -4.96 -7.15
N ALA A 28 39.51 -4.85 -5.92
CA ALA A 28 40.82 -5.36 -5.54
C ALA A 28 40.82 -6.87 -5.24
N ASP A 29 39.68 -7.55 -5.42
CA ASP A 29 39.47 -9.00 -5.23
C ASP A 29 39.97 -9.50 -3.86
N VAL A 30 39.68 -8.70 -2.83
CA VAL A 30 40.01 -9.02 -1.43
C VAL A 30 39.07 -10.12 -0.90
N SER A 31 39.49 -10.85 0.13
CA SER A 31 38.68 -11.90 0.75
C SER A 31 37.30 -11.39 1.18
N ASP A 32 36.28 -12.21 0.95
CA ASP A 32 34.89 -11.87 1.27
C ASP A 32 34.70 -11.57 2.77
N GLU A 33 35.46 -12.23 3.65
CA GLU A 33 35.44 -12.00 5.09
C GLU A 33 35.84 -10.57 5.45
N MET A 34 36.91 -10.05 4.84
CA MET A 34 37.34 -8.67 5.06
C MET A 34 36.28 -7.67 4.60
N ILE A 35 35.61 -7.95 3.47
CA ILE A 35 34.53 -7.10 2.96
C ILE A 35 33.33 -7.12 3.92
N VAL A 36 32.93 -8.29 4.42
CA VAL A 36 31.88 -8.42 5.44
C VAL A 36 32.21 -7.63 6.70
N ASP A 37 33.46 -7.66 7.15
CA ASP A 37 33.90 -6.91 8.33
C ASP A 37 33.83 -5.40 8.11
N ILE A 38 34.14 -4.90 6.90
CA ILE A 38 33.94 -3.47 6.59
C ILE A 38 32.46 -3.12 6.65
N TYR A 39 31.58 -3.94 6.06
CA TYR A 39 30.14 -3.69 6.11
C TYR A 39 29.60 -3.65 7.54
N LYS A 40 29.98 -4.62 8.39
CA LYS A 40 29.57 -4.65 9.80
C LYS A 40 30.07 -3.44 10.58
N ARG A 41 31.31 -3.01 10.34
CA ARG A 41 31.86 -1.77 10.93
C ARG A 41 31.07 -0.55 10.47
N ALA A 42 30.83 -0.42 9.17
CA ALA A 42 30.07 0.68 8.60
C ALA A 42 28.65 0.76 9.20
N ASP A 43 27.98 -0.39 9.33
CA ASP A 43 26.62 -0.49 9.91
C ASP A 43 26.55 0.04 11.35
N THR A 44 27.60 -0.22 12.13
CA THR A 44 27.72 0.22 13.53
C THR A 44 27.99 1.71 13.66
N PHE A 45 28.81 2.28 12.77
CA PHE A 45 29.20 3.69 12.84
C PHE A 45 28.23 4.64 12.13
N LEU A 46 27.53 4.19 11.09
CA LEU A 46 26.64 5.06 10.32
C LEU A 46 25.33 5.33 11.06
N PRO A 47 24.78 6.57 10.97
CA PRO A 47 23.47 6.90 11.53
C PRO A 47 22.36 5.94 11.07
N LEU A 48 21.38 5.69 11.94
CA LEU A 48 20.31 4.71 11.71
C LEU A 48 19.42 5.03 10.51
N ASP A 49 19.36 6.28 10.05
CA ASP A 49 18.52 6.65 8.91
C ASP A 49 19.18 6.38 7.55
N PHE A 50 20.49 6.12 7.53
CA PHE A 50 21.23 5.84 6.29
C PHE A 50 21.03 4.40 5.85
N LYS A 51 20.18 4.21 4.85
CA LYS A 51 19.76 2.90 4.35
C LYS A 51 20.60 2.38 3.17
N THR A 52 21.29 3.24 2.44
CA THR A 52 21.88 2.92 1.14
C THR A 52 22.91 1.79 1.23
N LEU A 53 23.91 1.94 2.13
CA LEU A 53 24.96 0.96 2.33
C LEU A 53 24.43 -0.34 2.94
N ARG A 54 23.43 -0.24 3.82
CA ARG A 54 22.79 -1.40 4.46
C ARG A 54 22.04 -2.27 3.44
N TYR A 55 21.31 -1.66 2.49
CA TYR A 55 20.73 -2.41 1.37
C TYR A 55 21.79 -2.97 0.41
N ASP A 56 22.88 -2.24 0.18
CA ASP A 56 23.99 -2.74 -0.62
C ASP A 56 24.64 -3.97 0.02
N PHE A 57 24.76 -4.00 1.35
CA PHE A 57 25.23 -5.15 2.10
C PHE A 57 24.33 -6.38 1.91
N LEU A 58 22.99 -6.23 2.00
CA LEU A 58 22.06 -7.32 1.71
C LEU A 58 22.23 -7.85 0.27
N ARG A 59 22.43 -6.96 -0.71
CA ARG A 59 22.71 -7.35 -2.10
C ARG A 59 24.04 -8.09 -2.23
N PHE A 60 25.08 -7.65 -1.53
CA PHE A 60 26.37 -8.31 -1.48
C PHE A 60 26.24 -9.75 -0.96
N LEU A 61 25.56 -9.95 0.18
CA LEU A 61 25.29 -11.28 0.75
C LEU A 61 24.53 -12.19 -0.23
N LYS A 62 23.52 -11.66 -0.93
CA LYS A 62 22.77 -12.40 -1.97
C LYS A 62 23.63 -12.84 -3.15
N ARG A 63 24.59 -11.99 -3.56
CA ARG A 63 25.51 -12.27 -4.69
C ARG A 63 26.52 -13.35 -4.29
N LYS A 64 27.12 -13.22 -3.11
CA LYS A 64 28.15 -14.14 -2.59
C LYS A 64 27.58 -15.45 -2.05
N TYR A 65 26.26 -15.53 -1.84
CA TYR A 65 25.55 -16.75 -1.43
C TYR A 65 26.01 -18.01 -2.17
N ARG A 66 26.21 -17.95 -3.50
CA ARG A 66 26.60 -19.11 -4.33
C ARG A 66 27.95 -19.74 -3.92
N LEU A 67 28.86 -18.96 -3.32
CA LEU A 67 30.19 -19.42 -2.92
C LEU A 67 30.13 -20.23 -1.62
N ASN A 68 29.39 -19.73 -0.62
CA ASN A 68 29.17 -20.42 0.64
C ASN A 68 27.73 -20.23 1.13
N ASN A 69 26.86 -21.14 0.71
CA ASN A 69 25.43 -21.04 0.96
C ASN A 69 25.06 -21.04 2.45
N VAL A 70 25.89 -21.62 3.32
CA VAL A 70 25.58 -21.76 4.76
C VAL A 70 25.99 -20.50 5.52
N LEU A 71 27.24 -20.07 5.36
CA LEU A 71 27.77 -18.89 6.04
C LEU A 71 26.99 -17.63 5.66
N PHE A 72 26.81 -17.38 4.36
CA PHE A 72 26.14 -16.17 3.90
C PHE A 72 24.64 -16.18 4.22
N ASN A 73 23.99 -17.34 4.32
CA ASN A 73 22.60 -17.40 4.78
C ASN A 73 22.47 -17.03 6.26
N LYS A 74 23.38 -17.52 7.12
CA LYS A 74 23.40 -17.16 8.54
C LYS A 74 23.61 -15.65 8.72
N LEU A 75 24.62 -15.09 8.05
CA LEU A 75 24.89 -13.64 8.08
C LEU A 75 23.70 -12.84 7.57
N PHE A 76 23.03 -13.30 6.50
CA PHE A 76 21.85 -12.64 5.94
C PHE A 76 20.68 -12.62 6.92
N ASN A 77 20.38 -13.75 7.58
CA ASN A 77 19.33 -13.85 8.58
C ASN A 77 19.58 -12.94 9.79
N GLU A 78 20.82 -12.92 10.30
CA GLU A 78 21.23 -12.03 11.41
C GLU A 78 21.08 -10.55 11.01
N THR A 79 21.54 -10.18 9.82
CA THR A 79 21.49 -8.81 9.31
C THR A 79 20.04 -8.35 9.09
N ILE A 80 19.20 -9.17 8.47
CA ILE A 80 17.78 -8.85 8.29
C ILE A 80 17.06 -8.72 9.63
N SER A 81 17.34 -9.60 10.59
CA SER A 81 16.76 -9.52 11.93
C SER A 81 17.09 -8.20 12.61
N HIS A 82 18.33 -7.73 12.44
CA HIS A 82 18.75 -6.43 12.95
C HIS A 82 18.02 -5.29 12.24
N PHE A 83 17.98 -5.28 10.90
CA PHE A 83 17.36 -4.20 10.13
C PHE A 83 15.84 -4.13 10.30
N LEU A 84 15.14 -5.26 10.46
CA LEU A 84 13.70 -5.26 10.74
C LEU A 84 13.37 -4.70 12.13
N LYS A 85 14.28 -4.84 13.10
CA LYS A 85 14.13 -4.20 14.42
C LYS A 85 14.33 -2.67 14.32
N LEU A 86 15.29 -2.23 13.51
CA LEU A 86 15.56 -0.79 13.30
C LEU A 86 14.47 -0.11 12.46
N TRP A 87 13.99 -0.78 11.41
CA TRP A 87 13.01 -0.23 10.47
C TRP A 87 11.83 -1.19 10.28
N PRO A 88 10.95 -1.33 11.29
CA PRO A 88 9.84 -2.28 11.24
C PRO A 88 8.81 -1.97 10.15
N ASN A 89 8.73 -0.71 9.71
CA ASN A 89 7.84 -0.27 8.63
C ASN A 89 8.37 -0.58 7.22
N ASP A 90 9.61 -1.06 7.09
CA ASP A 90 10.23 -1.30 5.79
C ASP A 90 9.86 -2.68 5.22
N ILE A 91 8.82 -2.68 4.39
CA ILE A 91 8.22 -3.88 3.81
C ILE A 91 9.21 -4.63 2.89
N SER A 92 10.18 -3.94 2.29
CA SER A 92 11.14 -4.52 1.34
C SER A 92 12.01 -5.60 2.01
N LEU A 93 12.35 -5.45 3.29
CA LEU A 93 13.18 -6.40 4.03
C LEU A 93 12.53 -7.79 4.12
N MET A 94 11.21 -7.84 4.35
CA MET A 94 10.49 -9.11 4.42
C MET A 94 10.44 -9.80 3.04
N THR A 95 10.30 -9.04 1.95
CA THR A 95 10.35 -9.62 0.59
C THR A 95 11.71 -10.26 0.30
N GLU A 96 12.79 -9.62 0.74
CA GLU A 96 14.15 -10.12 0.59
C GLU A 96 14.41 -11.36 1.46
N TYR A 97 13.88 -11.35 2.68
CA TYR A 97 13.92 -12.50 3.58
C TYR A 97 13.20 -13.72 2.98
N LEU A 98 11.93 -13.58 2.59
CA LEU A 98 11.13 -14.68 2.03
C LEU A 98 11.78 -15.27 0.76
N CYS A 99 12.38 -14.41 -0.07
CA CYS A 99 13.12 -14.84 -1.25
C CYS A 99 14.32 -15.72 -0.87
N MET A 100 15.14 -15.29 0.09
CA MET A 100 16.29 -16.08 0.55
C MET A 100 15.87 -17.34 1.28
N TRP A 101 14.83 -17.25 2.12
CA TRP A 101 14.29 -18.37 2.88
C TRP A 101 13.80 -19.48 1.95
N LYS A 102 13.02 -19.13 0.92
CA LYS A 102 12.61 -20.06 -0.14
C LYS A 102 13.83 -20.64 -0.87
N ARG A 103 14.80 -19.80 -1.23
CA ARG A 103 16.02 -20.22 -1.98
C ARG A 103 16.95 -21.13 -1.17
N HIS A 104 17.01 -20.98 0.16
CA HIS A 104 17.93 -21.73 1.00
C HIS A 104 17.33 -23.04 1.51
N TYR A 105 16.13 -22.99 2.09
CA TYR A 105 15.51 -24.13 2.75
C TYR A 105 14.70 -25.01 1.79
N PHE A 106 14.16 -24.43 0.71
CA PHE A 106 13.32 -25.12 -0.27
C PHE A 106 14.01 -25.16 -1.64
N LYS A 107 15.28 -25.59 -1.66
CA LYS A 107 16.10 -25.71 -2.87
C LYS A 107 15.53 -26.77 -3.80
N ASN A 108 15.19 -26.34 -5.01
CA ASN A 108 14.71 -27.18 -6.09
C ASN A 108 15.63 -27.01 -7.30
N SER A 109 15.84 -28.09 -8.05
CA SER A 109 16.45 -28.08 -9.39
C SER A 109 15.49 -28.74 -10.36
N LEU A 110 15.51 -28.35 -11.63
CA LEU A 110 14.68 -28.98 -12.68
C LEU A 110 15.08 -30.43 -12.96
N GLU A 111 16.24 -30.86 -12.48
CA GLU A 111 16.74 -32.23 -12.56
C GLU A 111 16.06 -33.17 -11.56
N GLN A 112 15.39 -32.64 -10.53
CA GLN A 112 14.71 -33.44 -9.52
C GLN A 112 13.37 -33.99 -10.05
N PRO A 113 12.90 -35.13 -9.52
CA PRO A 113 11.57 -35.64 -9.84
C PRO A 113 10.47 -34.61 -9.54
N SER A 114 9.49 -34.50 -10.44
CA SER A 114 8.38 -33.54 -10.33
C SER A 114 7.63 -33.63 -9.00
N LYS A 115 7.46 -34.85 -8.46
CA LYS A 115 6.82 -35.11 -7.16
C LYS A 115 7.58 -34.46 -6.00
N GLU A 116 8.92 -34.54 -5.99
CA GLU A 116 9.75 -33.93 -4.95
C GLU A 116 9.74 -32.41 -5.03
N ILE A 117 9.78 -31.86 -6.25
CA ILE A 117 9.69 -30.42 -6.47
C ILE A 117 8.36 -29.90 -5.92
N LEU A 118 7.25 -30.58 -6.22
CA LEU A 118 5.92 -30.21 -5.74
C LEU A 118 5.79 -30.33 -4.22
N GLU A 119 6.35 -31.38 -3.61
CA GLU A 119 6.34 -31.55 -2.15
C GLU A 119 7.04 -30.38 -1.45
N LYS A 120 8.20 -29.94 -1.96
CA LYS A 120 8.92 -28.78 -1.42
C LYS A 120 8.15 -27.47 -1.55
N GLN A 121 7.36 -27.28 -2.61
CA GLN A 121 6.50 -26.10 -2.75
C GLN A 121 5.28 -26.18 -1.82
N THR A 122 4.77 -27.38 -1.58
CA THR A 122 3.67 -27.64 -0.66
C THR A 122 4.10 -27.43 0.78
N SER A 123 5.29 -27.90 1.17
CA SER A 123 5.85 -27.67 2.51
C SER A 123 6.12 -26.19 2.77
N PHE A 124 6.64 -25.45 1.79
CA PHE A 124 6.77 -23.99 1.87
C PHE A 124 5.42 -23.29 2.11
N THR A 125 4.39 -23.71 1.37
CA THR A 125 3.01 -23.18 1.52
C THR A 125 2.46 -23.44 2.92
N LYS A 126 2.61 -24.67 3.44
CA LYS A 126 2.18 -25.05 4.80
C LYS A 126 2.90 -24.24 5.87
N MET A 127 4.22 -24.04 5.73
CA MET A 127 5.01 -23.25 6.69
C MET A 127 4.59 -21.77 6.70
N LEU A 128 4.28 -21.19 5.54
CA LEU A 128 3.73 -19.83 5.44
C LEU A 128 2.37 -19.73 6.11
N GLU A 129 1.45 -20.65 5.78
CA GLU A 129 0.09 -20.67 6.32
C GLU A 129 0.09 -20.82 7.85
N MET A 130 0.91 -21.73 8.38
CA MET A 130 1.11 -21.90 9.82
C MET A 130 1.68 -20.63 10.47
N SER A 131 2.71 -20.02 9.87
CA SER A 131 3.33 -18.80 10.42
C SER A 131 2.36 -17.61 10.45
N ILE A 132 1.53 -17.44 9.42
CA ILE A 132 0.48 -16.42 9.37
C ILE A 132 -0.58 -16.68 10.45
N THR A 133 -1.04 -17.92 10.56
CA THR A 133 -2.09 -18.31 11.52
C THR A 133 -1.61 -18.13 12.95
N ASN A 134 -0.40 -18.58 13.26
CA ASN A 134 0.24 -18.40 14.54
C ASN A 134 0.40 -16.93 14.91
N TYR A 135 0.84 -16.09 13.95
CA TYR A 135 0.96 -14.65 14.18
C TYR A 135 -0.39 -14.00 14.48
N ILE A 136 -1.43 -14.29 13.69
CA ILE A 136 -2.78 -13.74 13.91
C ILE A 136 -3.36 -14.18 15.27
N ASN A 137 -3.06 -15.41 15.70
CA ASN A 137 -3.51 -15.94 16.98
C ASN A 137 -2.59 -15.57 18.17
N ASN A 138 -1.54 -14.77 17.95
CA ASN A 138 -0.53 -14.43 18.95
C ASN A 138 0.20 -15.64 19.57
N GLN A 139 0.37 -16.72 18.80
CA GLN A 139 1.05 -17.97 19.19
C GLN A 139 2.40 -18.10 18.48
N ILE A 140 3.36 -17.24 18.84
CA ILE A 140 4.66 -17.19 18.18
C ILE A 140 5.55 -18.37 18.60
N ASP A 141 5.94 -19.17 17.63
CA ASP A 141 6.93 -20.23 17.78
C ASP A 141 8.34 -19.67 17.52
N PRO A 142 9.23 -19.61 18.53
CA PRO A 142 10.59 -19.09 18.38
C PRO A 142 11.49 -19.99 17.52
N GLU A 143 11.15 -21.27 17.32
CA GLU A 143 11.94 -22.17 16.47
C GLU A 143 11.81 -21.78 14.98
N VAL A 144 10.65 -21.26 14.60
CA VAL A 144 10.42 -20.77 13.24
C VAL A 144 10.86 -19.32 13.13
N HIS A 145 12.10 -19.10 12.67
CA HIS A 145 12.69 -17.77 12.57
C HIS A 145 11.78 -16.75 11.84
N LEU A 146 11.02 -17.16 10.83
CA LEU A 146 10.04 -16.29 10.15
C LEU A 146 9.06 -15.65 11.15
N GLN A 147 8.52 -16.40 12.11
CA GLN A 147 7.53 -15.90 13.08
C GLN A 147 8.12 -14.83 14.00
N THR A 148 9.44 -14.85 14.23
CA THR A 148 10.16 -13.81 14.98
C THR A 148 10.34 -12.49 14.20
N LEU A 149 10.17 -12.52 12.88
CA LEU A 149 10.35 -11.39 11.98
C LEU A 149 9.04 -10.77 11.48
N ILE A 150 7.94 -11.54 11.54
CA ILE A 150 6.62 -11.04 11.15
C ILE A 150 6.21 -9.91 12.10
N ASN A 151 5.67 -8.84 11.51
CA ASN A 151 5.04 -7.74 12.21
C ASN A 151 3.80 -7.27 11.44
N ASP A 152 3.02 -6.36 12.02
CA ASP A 152 1.77 -5.88 11.41
C ASP A 152 1.98 -5.20 10.06
N LYS A 153 3.13 -4.57 9.83
CA LYS A 153 3.41 -3.85 8.57
C LYS A 153 3.80 -4.81 7.45
N ASN A 154 4.51 -5.89 7.78
CA ASN A 154 5.06 -6.82 6.80
C ASN A 154 4.22 -8.10 6.63
N LEU A 155 3.26 -8.40 7.52
CA LEU A 155 2.36 -9.56 7.44
C LEU A 155 1.69 -9.70 6.07
N SER A 156 1.27 -8.59 5.48
CA SER A 156 0.60 -8.59 4.18
C SER A 156 1.46 -9.15 3.04
N ILE A 157 2.79 -9.00 3.10
CA ILE A 157 3.71 -9.61 2.11
C ILE A 157 3.76 -11.13 2.26
N VAL A 158 3.78 -11.63 3.50
CA VAL A 158 3.80 -13.07 3.77
C VAL A 158 2.54 -13.72 3.22
N VAL A 159 1.39 -13.08 3.43
CA VAL A 159 0.09 -13.49 2.88
C VAL A 159 0.09 -13.46 1.35
N VAL A 160 0.68 -12.41 0.74
CA VAL A 160 0.81 -12.31 -0.72
C VAL A 160 1.66 -13.44 -1.29
N ASP A 161 2.77 -13.81 -0.66
CA ASP A 161 3.61 -14.92 -1.13
C ASP A 161 2.95 -16.29 -0.93
N LEU A 162 2.13 -16.47 0.11
CA LEU A 162 1.25 -17.63 0.25
C LEU A 162 0.29 -17.72 -0.95
N ILE A 163 -0.48 -16.65 -1.20
CA ILE A 163 -1.45 -16.56 -2.29
C ILE A 163 -0.79 -16.79 -3.64
N LYS A 164 0.34 -16.14 -3.92
CA LYS A 164 1.08 -16.30 -5.19
C LYS A 164 1.57 -17.73 -5.38
N THR A 165 2.03 -18.39 -4.32
CA THR A 165 2.49 -19.79 -4.41
C THR A 165 1.30 -20.73 -4.66
N THR A 166 0.19 -20.56 -3.94
CA THR A 166 -1.02 -21.36 -4.14
C THR A 166 -1.62 -21.19 -5.54
N TRP A 167 -1.63 -19.95 -6.05
CA TRP A 167 -2.17 -19.64 -7.37
C TRP A 167 -1.25 -20.05 -8.51
N LEU A 168 0.01 -19.60 -8.52
CA LEU A 168 0.90 -19.75 -9.68
C LEU A 168 1.63 -21.08 -9.70
N VAL A 169 2.00 -21.61 -8.53
CA VAL A 169 2.79 -22.85 -8.41
C VAL A 169 1.87 -24.06 -8.26
N LEU A 170 0.97 -24.03 -7.28
CA LEU A 170 0.04 -25.15 -7.02
C LEU A 170 -1.18 -25.14 -7.96
N LYS A 171 -1.38 -24.07 -8.72
CA LYS A 171 -2.53 -23.89 -9.64
C LYS A 171 -3.89 -24.12 -8.98
N ASN A 172 -4.00 -23.84 -7.67
CA ASN A 172 -5.21 -24.10 -6.91
C ASN A 172 -6.06 -22.83 -6.75
N ASN A 173 -6.93 -22.58 -7.72
CA ASN A 173 -7.80 -21.40 -7.75
C ASN A 173 -8.85 -21.38 -6.62
N MET A 174 -9.36 -22.55 -6.21
CA MET A 174 -10.37 -22.63 -5.16
C MET A 174 -9.79 -22.22 -3.81
N GLN A 175 -8.61 -22.74 -3.46
CA GLN A 175 -7.93 -22.36 -2.23
C GLN A 175 -7.47 -20.90 -2.25
N THR A 176 -6.97 -20.43 -3.40
CA THR A 176 -6.62 -19.01 -3.59
C THR A 176 -7.80 -18.08 -3.30
N ARG A 177 -9.00 -18.41 -3.81
CA ARG A 177 -10.22 -17.63 -3.53
C ARG A 177 -10.63 -17.69 -2.06
N LYS A 178 -10.46 -18.84 -1.40
CA LYS A 178 -10.68 -18.96 0.06
C LYS A 178 -9.75 -18.03 0.84
N TYR A 179 -8.46 -17.98 0.50
CA TYR A 179 -7.51 -17.08 1.15
C TYR A 179 -7.86 -15.60 0.94
N PHE A 180 -8.25 -15.18 -0.27
CA PHE A 180 -8.71 -13.81 -0.49
C PHE A 180 -9.91 -13.46 0.40
N ASN A 181 -10.94 -14.31 0.44
CA ASN A 181 -12.13 -14.07 1.26
C ASN A 181 -11.82 -14.04 2.77
N LEU A 182 -10.87 -14.87 3.22
CA LEU A 182 -10.43 -14.94 4.62
C LEU A 182 -9.68 -13.67 5.02
N TYR A 183 -8.65 -13.30 4.26
CA TYR A 183 -7.73 -12.22 4.64
C TYR A 183 -8.23 -10.82 4.26
N GLN A 184 -9.19 -10.69 3.33
CA GLN A 184 -9.80 -9.40 2.95
C GLN A 184 -10.40 -8.65 4.15
N LYS A 185 -10.97 -9.38 5.11
CA LYS A 185 -11.64 -8.79 6.28
C LYS A 185 -10.67 -8.40 7.41
N HIS A 186 -9.43 -8.87 7.35
CA HIS A 186 -8.47 -8.68 8.42
C HIS A 186 -7.96 -7.23 8.44
N SER A 187 -8.07 -6.54 9.57
CA SER A 187 -7.76 -5.10 9.71
C SER A 187 -6.36 -4.72 9.21
N ILE A 188 -5.36 -5.56 9.52
CA ILE A 188 -3.96 -5.36 9.13
C ILE A 188 -3.75 -5.42 7.61
N ILE A 189 -4.49 -6.29 6.91
CA ILE A 189 -4.27 -6.59 5.49
C ILE A 189 -5.23 -5.79 4.60
N LYS A 190 -6.37 -5.35 5.14
CA LYS A 190 -7.45 -4.67 4.41
C LYS A 190 -6.97 -3.48 3.56
N ASN A 191 -5.95 -2.74 4.00
CA ASN A 191 -5.43 -1.58 3.27
C ASN A 191 -4.08 -1.84 2.59
N SER A 192 -3.71 -3.11 2.39
CA SER A 192 -2.43 -3.48 1.82
C SER A 192 -2.42 -3.39 0.29
N VAL A 193 -1.56 -2.53 -0.23
CA VAL A 193 -1.30 -2.38 -1.68
C VAL A 193 -0.93 -3.72 -2.36
N PRO A 194 0.10 -4.47 -1.91
CA PRO A 194 0.50 -5.70 -2.59
C PRO A 194 -0.59 -6.79 -2.56
N PHE A 195 -1.43 -6.83 -1.51
CA PHE A 195 -2.57 -7.74 -1.44
C PHE A 195 -3.59 -7.46 -2.55
N TRP A 196 -4.07 -6.22 -2.65
CA TRP A 196 -5.08 -5.84 -3.63
C TRP A 196 -4.57 -5.85 -5.07
N LEU A 197 -3.31 -5.49 -5.31
CA LEU A 197 -2.72 -5.64 -6.64
C LEU A 197 -2.61 -7.11 -7.05
N THR A 198 -2.38 -8.02 -6.10
CA THR A 198 -2.37 -9.47 -6.37
C THR A 198 -3.78 -9.99 -6.62
N TYR A 199 -4.77 -9.51 -5.85
CA TYR A 199 -6.19 -9.80 -6.10
C TYR A 199 -6.63 -9.35 -7.49
N TYR A 200 -6.31 -8.11 -7.87
CA TYR A 200 -6.59 -7.55 -9.18
C TYR A 200 -5.99 -8.38 -10.30
N LYS A 201 -4.70 -8.75 -10.20
CA LYS A 201 -4.03 -9.64 -11.18
C LYS A 201 -4.70 -11.02 -11.27
N PHE A 202 -5.11 -11.60 -10.14
CA PHE A 202 -5.81 -12.88 -10.11
C PHE A 202 -7.16 -12.81 -10.82
N GLU A 203 -8.02 -11.85 -10.50
CA GLU A 203 -9.35 -11.73 -11.14
C GLU A 203 -9.24 -11.30 -12.62
N LYS A 204 -8.24 -10.47 -12.97
CA LYS A 204 -7.92 -10.11 -14.36
C LYS A 204 -7.54 -11.34 -15.19
N SER A 205 -6.72 -12.25 -14.64
CA SER A 205 -6.34 -13.49 -15.32
C SER A 205 -7.52 -14.45 -15.56
N ASN A 206 -8.55 -14.38 -14.72
CA ASN A 206 -9.77 -15.18 -14.85
C ASN A 206 -10.87 -14.49 -15.67
N VAL A 207 -10.62 -13.28 -16.20
CA VAL A 207 -11.57 -12.46 -16.98
C VAL A 207 -12.92 -12.29 -16.26
N ASN A 208 -12.88 -12.11 -14.94
CA ASN A 208 -14.08 -12.06 -14.09
C ASN A 208 -14.58 -10.63 -13.90
N PHE A 209 -15.29 -10.10 -14.89
CA PHE A 209 -15.79 -8.72 -14.85
C PHE A 209 -16.73 -8.43 -13.69
N THR A 210 -17.53 -9.41 -13.22
CA THR A 210 -18.41 -9.22 -12.06
C THR A 210 -17.63 -8.87 -10.79
N LYS A 211 -16.55 -9.60 -10.52
CA LYS A 211 -15.67 -9.34 -9.36
C LYS A 211 -14.85 -8.07 -9.54
N LEU A 212 -14.32 -7.84 -10.74
CA LEU A 212 -13.54 -6.63 -11.04
C LEU A 212 -14.40 -5.36 -10.93
N ASN A 213 -15.61 -5.35 -11.47
CA ASN A 213 -16.57 -4.24 -11.33
C ASN A 213 -16.83 -3.92 -9.87
N LYS A 214 -17.09 -4.96 -9.05
CA LYS A 214 -17.30 -4.81 -7.61
C LYS A 214 -16.05 -4.23 -6.92
N PHE A 215 -14.87 -4.74 -7.24
CA PHE A 215 -13.61 -4.25 -6.70
C PHE A 215 -13.39 -2.76 -7.02
N ILE A 216 -13.59 -2.35 -8.28
CA ILE A 216 -13.44 -0.95 -8.71
C ILE A 216 -14.43 0.00 -8.03
N LYS A 217 -15.67 -0.45 -7.78
CA LYS A 217 -16.67 0.32 -6.99
C LYS A 217 -16.21 0.53 -5.55
N GLU A 218 -15.68 -0.52 -4.93
CA GLU A 218 -15.27 -0.53 -3.52
C GLU A 218 -13.97 0.26 -3.25
N LEU A 219 -13.17 0.54 -4.29
CA LEU A 219 -11.97 1.38 -4.17
C LEU A 219 -12.34 2.78 -3.67
N GLY A 220 -11.64 3.24 -2.63
CA GLY A 220 -11.84 4.56 -2.03
C GLY A 220 -13.05 4.69 -1.09
N VAL A 221 -13.91 3.67 -1.03
CA VAL A 221 -15.03 3.58 -0.08
C VAL A 221 -14.72 2.55 1.01
N GLU A 222 -14.63 1.28 0.65
CA GLU A 222 -14.28 0.20 1.58
C GLU A 222 -12.79 -0.13 1.54
N ILE A 223 -12.18 -0.03 0.36
CA ILE A 223 -10.79 -0.39 0.10
C ILE A 223 -9.98 0.91 -0.02
N CYS A 224 -9.22 1.23 1.03
CA CYS A 224 -8.42 2.46 1.06
C CYS A 224 -6.99 2.19 0.57
N LEU A 225 -6.69 2.60 -0.66
CA LEU A 225 -5.36 2.55 -1.27
C LEU A 225 -4.83 3.96 -1.53
N PRO A 226 -3.50 4.14 -1.70
CA PRO A 226 -2.94 5.40 -2.19
C PRO A 226 -3.56 5.81 -3.53
N THR A 227 -3.84 7.10 -3.71
CA THR A 227 -4.48 7.64 -4.92
C THR A 227 -3.72 7.31 -6.19
N THR A 228 -2.38 7.27 -6.13
CA THR A 228 -1.54 6.86 -7.26
C THR A 228 -1.86 5.44 -7.71
N ILE A 229 -1.89 4.48 -6.77
CA ILE A 229 -2.23 3.08 -7.03
C ILE A 229 -3.67 2.94 -7.51
N MET A 230 -4.60 3.70 -6.94
CA MET A 230 -5.99 3.69 -7.40
C MET A 230 -6.09 4.15 -8.86
N ASN A 231 -5.42 5.24 -9.23
CA ASN A 231 -5.41 5.75 -10.60
C ASN A 231 -4.76 4.74 -11.58
N ASP A 232 -3.68 4.06 -11.18
CA ASP A 232 -3.04 3.01 -11.98
C ASP A 232 -4.03 1.86 -12.26
N ILE A 233 -4.75 1.41 -11.22
CA ILE A 233 -5.76 0.35 -11.34
C ILE A 233 -6.90 0.78 -12.26
N LEU A 234 -7.46 1.99 -12.06
CA LEU A 234 -8.59 2.50 -12.85
C LEU A 234 -8.22 2.62 -14.35
N THR A 235 -7.03 3.14 -14.64
CA THR A 235 -6.54 3.33 -16.00
C THR A 235 -6.28 2.01 -16.71
N ASP A 236 -5.59 1.07 -16.03
CA ASP A 236 -5.35 -0.27 -16.58
C ASP A 236 -6.64 -1.08 -16.72
N TYR A 237 -7.57 -0.95 -15.77
CA TYR A 237 -8.87 -1.63 -15.81
C TYR A 237 -9.72 -1.18 -16.99
N LYS A 238 -9.82 0.14 -17.22
CA LYS A 238 -10.53 0.70 -18.39
C LYS A 238 -9.96 0.14 -19.69
N THR A 239 -8.64 0.15 -19.83
CA THR A 239 -7.96 -0.40 -21.01
C THR A 239 -8.24 -1.90 -21.17
N PHE A 240 -8.17 -2.65 -20.07
CA PHE A 240 -8.47 -4.09 -20.06
C PHE A 240 -9.91 -4.38 -20.46
N TYR A 241 -10.88 -3.65 -19.89
CA TYR A 241 -12.30 -3.81 -20.16
C TYR A 241 -12.61 -3.54 -21.64
N LEU A 242 -12.13 -2.42 -22.20
CA LEU A 242 -12.33 -2.09 -23.61
C LEU A 242 -11.71 -3.12 -24.57
N THR A 243 -10.63 -3.78 -24.17
CA THR A 243 -9.93 -4.77 -25.01
C THR A 243 -10.56 -6.16 -24.94
N HIS A 244 -11.14 -6.56 -23.80
CA HIS A 244 -11.54 -7.96 -23.54
C HIS A 244 -13.04 -8.17 -23.31
N SER A 245 -13.83 -7.10 -23.23
CA SER A 245 -15.29 -7.18 -23.13
C SER A 245 -15.97 -6.85 -24.47
N ASN A 246 -17.24 -7.19 -24.59
CA ASN A 246 -18.07 -6.82 -25.74
C ASN A 246 -19.30 -6.01 -25.30
N ILE A 247 -20.01 -5.44 -26.27
CA ILE A 247 -21.19 -4.59 -26.02
C ILE A 247 -22.26 -5.36 -25.24
N VAL A 248 -22.49 -6.64 -25.55
CA VAL A 248 -23.49 -7.48 -24.84
C VAL A 248 -23.16 -7.61 -23.36
N THR A 249 -21.89 -7.86 -23.02
CA THR A 249 -21.46 -7.91 -21.61
C THR A 249 -21.61 -6.57 -20.93
N TYR A 250 -21.32 -5.47 -21.62
CA TYR A 250 -21.46 -4.12 -21.09
C TYR A 250 -22.93 -3.78 -20.79
N GLU A 251 -23.83 -3.98 -21.75
CA GLU A 251 -25.25 -3.69 -21.61
C GLU A 251 -25.87 -4.47 -20.44
N ALA A 252 -25.55 -5.77 -20.33
CA ALA A 252 -26.02 -6.62 -19.24
C ALA A 252 -25.66 -6.07 -17.85
N PHE A 253 -24.48 -5.46 -17.68
CA PHE A 253 -24.08 -4.87 -16.39
C PHE A 253 -24.70 -3.50 -16.12
N THR A 254 -24.88 -2.67 -17.15
CA THR A 254 -25.45 -1.33 -16.99
C THR A 254 -26.94 -1.34 -16.64
N ILE A 255 -27.69 -2.33 -17.15
CA ILE A 255 -29.13 -2.48 -16.86
C ILE A 255 -29.38 -2.78 -15.38
N ASP A 256 -28.51 -3.58 -14.76
CA ASP A 256 -28.63 -3.96 -13.35
C ASP A 256 -28.04 -2.94 -12.37
N SER A 257 -27.18 -2.01 -12.82
CA SER A 257 -26.52 -1.04 -11.96
C SER A 257 -26.67 0.39 -12.45
N ASN A 258 -27.79 1.00 -12.07
CA ASN A 258 -28.26 2.32 -12.52
C ASN A 258 -27.30 3.51 -12.28
N THR A 259 -26.15 3.30 -11.62
CA THR A 259 -25.18 4.35 -11.27
C THR A 259 -23.73 4.00 -11.61
N PHE A 260 -23.45 2.83 -12.20
CA PHE A 260 -22.07 2.43 -12.51
C PHE A 260 -21.91 1.99 -13.95
N ASP A 261 -21.00 2.69 -14.63
CA ASP A 261 -20.57 2.42 -15.98
C ASP A 261 -19.08 2.02 -15.94
N PRO A 262 -18.69 0.77 -16.31
CA PRO A 262 -17.29 0.32 -16.29
C PRO A 262 -16.31 1.15 -17.14
N ILE A 263 -16.80 1.99 -18.06
CA ILE A 263 -16.00 2.83 -18.97
C ILE A 263 -15.95 4.27 -18.45
N LEU A 264 -17.09 4.84 -18.08
CA LEU A 264 -17.20 6.24 -17.64
C LEU A 264 -16.85 6.41 -16.16
N TYR A 265 -17.26 5.48 -15.29
CA TYR A 265 -17.02 5.58 -13.86
C TYR A 265 -15.53 5.70 -13.49
N PRO A 266 -14.60 4.90 -14.08
CA PRO A 266 -13.18 5.05 -13.79
C PRO A 266 -12.64 6.44 -14.12
N GLU A 267 -13.17 7.09 -15.17
CA GLU A 267 -12.77 8.43 -15.57
C GLU A 267 -13.25 9.48 -14.56
N LEU A 268 -14.50 9.37 -14.10
CA LEU A 268 -15.08 10.29 -13.12
C LEU A 268 -14.44 10.16 -11.74
N LYS A 269 -14.00 8.95 -11.39
CA LYS A 269 -13.37 8.64 -10.10
C LYS A 269 -11.87 8.96 -10.05
N ILE A 270 -11.24 9.22 -11.18
CA ILE A 270 -9.80 9.47 -11.22
C ILE A 270 -9.45 10.66 -10.33
N SER A 271 -8.44 10.49 -9.46
CA SER A 271 -8.04 11.51 -8.48
C SER A 271 -9.10 11.93 -7.45
N ASN A 272 -10.29 11.31 -7.45
CA ASN A 272 -11.34 11.54 -6.46
C ASN A 272 -11.66 10.21 -5.72
N PRO A 273 -10.93 9.89 -4.65
CA PRO A 273 -11.06 8.59 -3.97
C PRO A 273 -12.47 8.36 -3.40
N GLN A 274 -13.12 9.41 -2.92
CA GLN A 274 -14.45 9.34 -2.31
C GLN A 274 -15.59 9.59 -3.31
N TYR A 275 -15.31 9.50 -4.62
CA TYR A 275 -16.35 9.66 -5.63
C TYR A 275 -17.41 8.55 -5.51
N GLU A 276 -18.64 8.98 -5.25
CA GLU A 276 -19.84 8.15 -5.26
C GLU A 276 -20.95 8.82 -6.09
N PRO A 277 -21.45 8.16 -7.16
CA PRO A 277 -22.57 8.66 -7.94
C PRO A 277 -23.85 8.49 -7.11
N THR A 278 -24.23 9.53 -6.39
CA THR A 278 -25.47 9.57 -5.60
C THR A 278 -26.50 10.49 -6.27
N VAL A 279 -27.70 9.95 -6.50
CA VAL A 279 -28.87 10.72 -6.96
C VAL A 279 -29.77 10.96 -5.75
N ASP A 280 -29.33 11.79 -4.82
CA ASP A 280 -30.14 12.11 -3.63
C ASP A 280 -30.89 13.44 -3.79
N ILE A 281 -32.21 13.33 -4.00
CA ILE A 281 -33.12 14.47 -4.11
C ILE A 281 -33.18 15.26 -2.79
N LYS A 282 -32.92 14.62 -1.64
CA LYS A 282 -32.93 15.29 -0.32
C LYS A 282 -31.70 16.16 -0.08
N ALA A 283 -30.60 15.94 -0.81
CA ALA A 283 -29.36 16.70 -0.67
C ALA A 283 -29.55 18.20 -0.92
N ASN A 284 -30.54 18.57 -1.74
CA ASN A 284 -30.76 19.96 -2.15
C ASN A 284 -31.32 20.85 -1.01
N ALA A 285 -32.20 20.31 -0.15
CA ALA A 285 -32.86 21.09 0.90
C ALA A 285 -31.88 21.56 2.01
N GLU A 286 -30.84 20.77 2.26
CA GLU A 286 -29.87 21.02 3.34
C GLU A 286 -28.47 21.38 2.83
N TRP A 287 -28.32 21.64 1.54
CA TRP A 287 -27.04 21.93 0.90
C TRP A 287 -26.23 23.02 1.62
N HIS A 288 -26.89 24.12 1.99
CA HIS A 288 -26.29 25.26 2.68
C HIS A 288 -25.72 24.93 4.08
N LYS A 289 -26.04 23.77 4.67
CA LYS A 289 -25.51 23.34 5.97
C LYS A 289 -24.18 22.60 5.84
N ARG A 290 -23.80 22.14 4.65
CA ARG A 290 -22.58 21.36 4.41
C ARG A 290 -21.33 22.23 4.56
N THR A 291 -20.20 21.60 4.91
CA THR A 291 -18.89 22.27 5.01
C THR A 291 -18.47 22.88 3.68
N GLU A 292 -18.72 22.19 2.57
CA GLU A 292 -18.48 22.66 1.21
C GLU A 292 -19.10 24.04 0.95
N TRP A 293 -20.31 24.29 1.46
CA TRP A 293 -20.96 25.60 1.36
C TRP A 293 -20.32 26.67 2.27
N LYS A 294 -20.01 26.30 3.52
CA LYS A 294 -19.48 27.22 4.53
C LYS A 294 -18.06 27.69 4.24
N GLU A 295 -17.28 26.87 3.54
CA GLU A 295 -15.88 27.12 3.17
C GLU A 295 -15.73 27.55 1.70
N ALA A 296 -16.83 27.73 0.96
CA ALA A 296 -16.79 27.98 -0.49
C ALA A 296 -16.01 29.26 -0.87
N GLY A 297 -14.81 29.13 -1.42
CA GLY A 297 -13.93 30.27 -1.76
C GLY A 297 -12.81 30.53 -0.75
N HIS A 298 -12.87 29.93 0.45
CA HIS A 298 -11.82 29.95 1.47
C HIS A 298 -11.77 28.60 2.21
N ILE A 299 -11.07 27.62 1.64
CA ILE A 299 -10.97 26.25 2.18
C ILE A 299 -10.31 26.28 3.58
N GLY A 300 -10.87 25.53 4.53
CA GLY A 300 -10.39 25.45 5.92
C GLY A 300 -10.90 26.59 6.82
N ILE A 301 -11.65 27.56 6.29
CA ILE A 301 -12.27 28.65 7.05
C ILE A 301 -13.79 28.50 6.98
N MET A 302 -14.41 28.06 8.08
CA MET A 302 -15.85 27.87 8.14
C MET A 302 -16.56 29.19 8.46
N THR A 303 -17.39 29.65 7.51
CA THR A 303 -18.19 30.88 7.65
C THR A 303 -19.67 30.61 7.45
N GLU A 304 -20.51 31.11 8.36
CA GLU A 304 -21.96 31.06 8.23
C GLU A 304 -22.45 32.29 7.46
N ARG A 305 -22.61 32.15 6.14
CA ARG A 305 -22.96 33.27 5.26
C ARG A 305 -24.41 33.72 5.45
N PRO A 306 -24.66 35.03 5.50
CA PRO A 306 -26.02 35.55 5.46
C PRO A 306 -26.65 35.26 4.10
N GLN A 307 -27.91 34.84 4.07
CA GLN A 307 -28.62 34.56 2.82
C GLN A 307 -30.11 34.85 2.93
N ILE A 308 -30.74 35.16 1.80
CA ILE A 308 -32.20 35.29 1.68
C ILE A 308 -32.78 33.89 1.44
N SER A 309 -33.65 33.42 2.33
CA SER A 309 -34.22 32.06 2.24
C SER A 309 -35.24 31.88 1.13
N ASN A 310 -35.98 32.92 0.77
CA ASN A 310 -36.94 32.94 -0.34
C ASN A 310 -36.41 33.79 -1.51
N SER A 311 -35.24 33.41 -2.03
CA SER A 311 -34.63 34.11 -3.16
C SER A 311 -35.49 34.00 -4.43
N ILE A 312 -35.67 35.12 -5.14
CA ILE A 312 -36.43 35.19 -6.40
C ILE A 312 -35.53 35.18 -7.65
N ILE A 313 -34.22 35.08 -7.48
CA ILE A 313 -33.25 35.23 -8.59
C ILE A 313 -33.39 34.14 -9.67
N GLU A 314 -33.88 32.96 -9.29
CA GLU A 314 -34.12 31.84 -10.22
C GLU A 314 -35.47 31.98 -10.95
N CYS A 315 -36.34 32.90 -10.52
CA CYS A 315 -37.65 33.09 -11.14
C CYS A 315 -37.56 34.02 -12.35
N ASN A 316 -38.16 33.60 -13.46
CA ASN A 316 -38.33 34.48 -14.62
C ASN A 316 -39.30 35.63 -14.27
N SER A 317 -38.92 36.88 -14.61
CA SER A 317 -39.72 38.08 -14.38
C SER A 317 -41.16 37.97 -14.89
N ARG A 318 -41.41 37.27 -16.01
CA ARG A 318 -42.76 37.04 -16.54
C ARG A 318 -43.69 36.31 -15.55
N ASN A 319 -43.13 35.38 -14.78
CA ASN A 319 -43.89 34.61 -13.79
C ASN A 319 -44.11 35.41 -12.50
N LEU A 320 -43.21 36.35 -12.17
CA LEU A 320 -43.31 37.20 -10.99
C LEU A 320 -44.43 38.25 -11.09
N ILE A 321 -44.87 38.61 -12.31
CA ILE A 321 -45.95 39.59 -12.51
C ILE A 321 -47.33 39.01 -12.10
N GLN A 322 -47.47 37.69 -12.07
CA GLN A 322 -48.76 37.02 -11.81
C GLN A 322 -49.22 37.12 -10.36
N LYS A 323 -48.30 37.32 -9.41
CA LYS A 323 -48.58 37.41 -7.97
C LYS A 323 -47.63 38.41 -7.31
N PRO A 324 -48.06 39.16 -6.28
CA PRO A 324 -47.18 40.06 -5.56
C PRO A 324 -46.01 39.28 -4.92
N ILE A 325 -44.82 39.88 -4.98
CA ILE A 325 -43.59 39.28 -4.44
C ILE A 325 -43.64 39.33 -2.91
N ILE A 326 -43.33 38.20 -2.27
CA ILE A 326 -43.26 38.08 -0.81
C ILE A 326 -42.01 38.80 -0.30
N LEU A 327 -42.10 39.43 0.87
CA LEU A 327 -40.96 40.08 1.53
C LEU A 327 -39.80 39.08 1.79
N PRO A 328 -38.54 39.54 1.75
CA PRO A 328 -37.38 38.70 1.96
C PRO A 328 -37.34 38.20 3.41
N SER A 329 -37.13 36.90 3.55
CA SER A 329 -36.79 36.22 4.79
C SER A 329 -35.28 35.97 4.82
N PHE A 330 -34.64 36.21 5.95
CA PHE A 330 -33.18 36.14 6.07
C PHE A 330 -32.74 35.03 7.03
N ARG A 331 -31.51 34.56 6.84
CA ARG A 331 -30.84 33.58 7.71
C ARG A 331 -29.40 34.01 7.98
N ASN A 332 -28.89 33.73 9.18
CA ASN A 332 -27.49 33.92 9.59
C ASN A 332 -26.97 35.38 9.53
N LEU A 333 -27.85 36.39 9.56
CA LEU A 333 -27.42 37.81 9.56
C LEU A 333 -26.58 38.16 10.80
N GLU A 334 -26.81 37.48 11.92
CA GLU A 334 -26.11 37.67 13.18
C GLU A 334 -24.67 37.16 13.17
N LYS A 335 -24.29 36.34 12.18
CA LYS A 335 -22.98 35.66 12.12
C LYS A 335 -22.00 36.26 11.11
N ILE A 336 -22.32 37.40 10.50
CA ILE A 336 -21.49 38.02 9.45
C ILE A 336 -20.03 38.24 9.85
N ASN A 337 -19.77 38.53 11.13
CA ASN A 337 -18.43 38.78 11.66
C ASN A 337 -17.86 37.58 12.43
N GLN A 338 -18.59 36.46 12.51
CA GLN A 338 -18.17 35.28 13.25
C GLN A 338 -17.51 34.28 12.30
N ILE A 339 -16.17 34.26 12.33
CA ILE A 339 -15.35 33.33 11.55
C ILE A 339 -14.82 32.26 12.51
N LYS A 340 -14.95 30.98 12.12
CA LYS A 340 -14.39 29.86 12.87
C LYS A 340 -13.30 29.18 12.06
N ILE A 341 -12.12 29.04 12.66
CA ILE A 341 -10.97 28.33 12.09
C ILE A 341 -10.62 27.21 13.05
N ASN A 342 -10.50 25.99 12.53
CA ASN A 342 -10.04 24.85 13.30
C ASN A 342 -8.53 24.71 13.13
N ASP A 343 -7.75 25.32 14.01
CA ASP A 343 -6.28 25.32 13.93
C ASP A 343 -5.67 24.04 14.49
N LEU A 344 -5.87 22.95 13.75
CA LEU A 344 -5.36 21.62 14.09
C LEU A 344 -3.82 21.60 14.19
N TYR A 345 -3.13 22.42 13.39
CA TYR A 345 -1.67 22.46 13.42
C TYR A 345 -1.15 23.00 14.76
N THR A 346 -1.70 24.10 15.25
CA THR A 346 -1.28 24.63 16.55
C THR A 346 -1.66 23.68 17.70
N GLU A 347 -2.86 23.10 17.64
CA GLU A 347 -3.38 22.26 18.72
C GLU A 347 -2.68 20.91 18.82
N GLU A 348 -2.53 20.20 17.71
CA GLU A 348 -1.97 18.85 17.70
C GLU A 348 -0.45 18.86 17.59
N PHE A 349 0.15 19.80 16.85
CA PHE A 349 1.61 19.75 16.60
C PHE A 349 2.42 20.66 17.52
N LEU A 350 2.02 21.92 17.69
CA LEU A 350 2.82 22.90 18.45
C LEU A 350 2.64 22.77 19.97
N LYS A 351 1.43 22.42 20.44
CA LYS A 351 1.16 22.26 21.88
C LYS A 351 1.67 20.92 22.41
N GLU A 352 1.60 19.83 21.65
CA GLU A 352 2.12 18.51 22.09
C GLU A 352 3.64 18.52 22.27
N ARG A 353 4.40 19.27 21.46
CA ARG A 353 5.88 19.37 21.56
C ARG A 353 6.39 20.14 22.79
N LYS A 354 5.51 20.70 23.63
CA LYS A 354 5.88 21.42 24.86
C LYS A 354 5.86 20.54 26.12
N LEU A 355 5.53 19.26 25.99
CA LEU A 355 5.70 18.21 27.00
C LEU A 355 6.83 17.27 26.55
#